data_AF-A0A537Q8R4-F1
#
_entry.id   AF-A0A537Q8R4-F1
#
_cell.length_a   1.000
_cell.length_b   1.000
_cell.length_c   1.000
_cell.angle_alpha   90.00
_cell.angle_beta   90.00
_cell.angle_gamma   90.00
#
_symmetry.space_group_name_H-M   'P 1'
#
loop_
_entity.id
_entity.type
_entity.pdbx_description
1 polymer ?
#
loop_
_entity_poly.entity_id
_entity_poly.type
_entity_poly.pdbx_seq_one_letter_code
_entity_poly.pdbx_strand_id
1 'polypeptide(L)'
;MPRQARCSAWRQTGNVRLTYPFHDREVLVTACGRLCLHRKRINISTVLVGQKLGIKEVDEGIWLASFMHYDLGYFDLEQKTLQPLDNPFGTRLSPMS
;
A
#
# COMPACT_ATOMS: atom_id res chain seq x y z
N MET A 1 -27.07 -9.41 7.84
CA MET A 1 -27.30 -8.03 7.37
C MET A 1 -26.14 -7.15 7.87
N PRO A 2 -25.54 -6.29 7.02
CA PRO A 2 -24.09 -6.08 7.00
C PRO A 2 -23.59 -5.18 8.14
N ARG A 3 -22.51 -5.64 8.80
CA ARG A 3 -21.76 -4.91 9.82
C ARG A 3 -21.11 -3.67 9.19
N GLN A 4 -21.70 -2.52 9.47
CA GLN A 4 -21.16 -1.20 9.19
C GLN A 4 -19.90 -0.99 10.03
N ALA A 5 -18.73 -1.23 9.43
CA ALA A 5 -17.45 -0.91 10.04
C ALA A 5 -17.28 0.62 10.05
N ARG A 6 -17.68 1.26 11.14
CA ARG A 6 -17.33 2.66 11.42
C ARG A 6 -15.82 2.70 11.64
N CYS A 7 -15.07 3.12 10.63
CA CYS A 7 -13.69 3.56 10.84
C CYS A 7 -13.75 4.90 11.58
N SER A 8 -13.34 4.88 12.85
CA SER A 8 -13.24 6.06 13.68
C SER A 8 -12.25 7.05 13.06
N ALA A 9 -12.72 8.28 12.88
CA ALA A 9 -11.96 9.41 12.39
C ALA A 9 -10.88 9.79 13.42
N TRP A 10 -9.65 9.36 13.19
CA TRP A 10 -8.50 9.98 13.82
C TRP A 10 -8.22 11.30 13.11
N ARG A 11 -8.50 12.42 13.78
CA ARG A 11 -8.03 13.75 13.35
C ARG A 11 -6.50 13.73 13.42
N GLN A 12 -5.84 13.67 12.26
CA GLN A 12 -4.40 13.89 12.18
C GLN A 12 -4.15 15.37 11.87
N THR A 13 -3.84 16.12 12.92
CA THR A 13 -3.27 17.46 12.85
C THR A 13 -1.88 17.35 12.21
N GLY A 14 -1.66 18.05 11.10
CA GLY A 14 -0.33 18.16 10.45
C GLY A 14 -0.12 17.33 9.18
N ASN A 15 -1.18 16.96 8.45
CA ASN A 15 -1.08 16.17 7.23
C ASN A 15 -0.50 17.03 6.08
N VAL A 16 0.80 16.90 5.77
CA VAL A 16 1.28 17.17 4.42
C VAL A 16 0.48 16.25 3.53
N ARG A 17 -0.51 16.81 2.84
CA ARG A 17 -1.51 16.06 2.07
C ARG A 17 -0.77 15.36 0.92
N LEU A 18 -0.24 14.16 1.21
CA LEU A 18 0.41 13.32 0.22
C LEU A 18 -0.60 13.10 -0.88
N THR A 19 -0.30 13.72 -2.02
CA THR A 19 -1.12 13.69 -3.22
C THR A 19 -0.30 12.95 -4.24
N TYR A 20 -0.91 11.97 -4.88
CA TYR A 20 -0.26 11.08 -5.83
C TYR A 20 -0.75 11.37 -7.26
N PRO A 21 -0.34 12.50 -7.89
CA PRO A 21 -0.92 12.97 -9.15
C PRO A 21 -0.62 12.06 -10.36
N PHE A 22 0.40 11.20 -10.26
CA PHE A 22 0.77 10.24 -11.30
C PHE A 22 0.22 8.83 -11.07
N HIS A 23 -0.63 8.66 -10.05
CA HIS A 23 -1.28 7.41 -9.71
C HIS A 23 -2.76 7.49 -10.00
N ASP A 24 -3.36 6.37 -10.38
CA ASP A 24 -4.78 6.33 -10.71
C ASP A 24 -5.66 6.52 -9.48
N ARG A 25 -5.21 5.99 -8.34
CA ARG A 25 -5.97 6.03 -7.08
C ARG A 25 -5.05 6.11 -5.86
N GLU A 26 -5.59 6.70 -4.79
CA GLU A 26 -5.01 6.65 -3.46
C GLU A 26 -5.81 5.68 -2.59
N VAL A 27 -5.13 4.75 -1.91
CA VAL A 27 -5.78 3.77 -1.03
C VAL A 27 -5.16 3.82 0.37
N LEU A 28 -6.01 3.82 1.39
CA LEU A 28 -5.59 3.76 2.78
C LEU A 28 -5.29 2.31 3.19
N VAL A 29 -4.13 2.08 3.80
CA VAL A 29 -3.82 0.77 4.38
C VAL A 29 -4.63 0.57 5.66
N THR A 30 -5.41 -0.50 5.70
CA THR A 30 -6.24 -0.85 6.85
C THR A 30 -5.40 -1.33 8.03
N ALA A 31 -5.96 -1.34 9.23
CA ALA A 31 -5.31 -1.74 10.49
C ALA A 31 -4.61 -3.11 10.50
N CYS A 32 -4.90 -3.98 9.53
CA CYS A 32 -4.32 -5.31 9.40
C CYS A 32 -3.22 -5.40 8.33
N GLY A 33 -2.70 -4.27 7.84
CA GLY A 33 -1.65 -4.25 6.82
C GLY A 33 -2.11 -4.68 5.43
N ARG A 34 -3.42 -4.61 5.17
CA ARG A 34 -4.04 -5.02 3.90
C ARG A 34 -4.67 -3.83 3.19
N LEU A 35 -4.57 -3.86 1.85
CA LEU A 35 -5.31 -2.96 0.96
C LEU A 35 -6.58 -3.62 0.45
N CYS A 36 -7.65 -2.86 0.36
CA CYS A 36 -8.91 -3.30 -0.23
C CYS A 36 -9.09 -2.63 -1.60
N LEU A 37 -8.99 -3.40 -2.67
CA LEU A 37 -9.14 -2.92 -4.05
C LEU A 37 -10.03 -3.90 -4.82
N HIS A 38 -11.04 -3.39 -5.54
CA HIS A 38 -11.99 -4.23 -6.32
C HIS A 38 -12.58 -5.42 -5.53
N ARG A 39 -12.94 -5.20 -4.25
CA ARG A 39 -13.43 -6.24 -3.30
C ARG A 39 -12.42 -7.33 -2.95
N LYS A 40 -11.17 -7.21 -3.39
CA LYS A 40 -10.07 -8.10 -3.04
C LYS A 40 -9.21 -7.47 -1.94
N ARG A 41 -8.61 -8.33 -1.12
CA ARG A 41 -7.71 -7.94 -0.03
C ARG A 41 -6.29 -8.32 -0.44
N ILE A 42 -5.42 -7.33 -0.62
CA ILE A 42 -4.01 -7.52 -0.96
C ILE A 42 -3.17 -7.35 0.31
N ASN A 43 -2.24 -8.27 0.54
CA ASN A 43 -1.30 -8.17 1.65
C ASN A 43 -0.17 -7.21 1.29
N ILE A 44 0.03 -6.17 2.10
CA ILE A 44 1.13 -5.21 1.95
C ILE A 44 2.08 -5.37 3.12
N SER A 45 1.85 -4.63 4.21
CA SER A 45 2.64 -4.72 5.43
C SER A 45 1.92 -3.95 6.53
N THR A 46 2.10 -4.40 7.76
CA THR A 46 1.58 -3.72 8.95
C THR A 46 2.29 -2.40 9.24
N VAL A 47 3.51 -2.20 8.72
CA VAL A 47 4.29 -0.97 8.95
C VAL A 47 3.67 0.26 8.28
N LEU A 48 2.83 0.06 7.27
CA LEU A 48 2.18 1.11 6.49
C LEU A 48 0.74 1.40 6.94
N VAL A 49 0.29 0.82 8.06
CA VAL A 49 -1.07 1.00 8.58
C VAL A 49 -1.40 2.48 8.79
N GLY A 50 -2.57 2.90 8.30
CA GLY A 50 -3.04 4.29 8.44
C GLY A 50 -2.38 5.28 7.47
N GLN A 51 -1.47 4.81 6.61
CA GLN A 51 -0.86 5.61 5.55
C GLN A 51 -1.63 5.45 4.24
N LYS A 52 -1.52 6.47 3.38
CA LYS A 52 -2.03 6.45 2.01
C LYS A 52 -0.96 5.97 1.05
N LEU A 53 -1.31 4.99 0.23
CA LEU A 53 -0.50 4.51 -0.88
C LEU A 53 -1.09 4.98 -2.20
N GLY A 54 -0.22 5.42 -3.11
CA GLY A 54 -0.56 5.59 -4.51
C GLY A 54 -0.57 4.23 -5.19
N ILE A 55 -1.61 3.93 -5.95
CA ILE A 55 -1.67 2.73 -6.78
C ILE A 55 -1.87 3.12 -8.24
N LYS A 56 -1.13 2.45 -9.12
CA LYS A 56 -1.21 2.67 -10.57
C LYS A 56 -1.41 1.34 -11.28
N GLU A 57 -2.39 1.27 -12.16
CA GLU A 57 -2.57 0.12 -13.06
C GLU A 57 -1.52 0.22 -14.17
N VAL A 58 -0.69 -0.82 -14.27
CA VAL A 58 0.45 -0.85 -15.20
C VAL A 58 0.15 -1.76 -16.37
N ASP A 59 -0.63 -2.82 -16.13
CA ASP A 59 -1.13 -3.77 -17.10
C ASP A 59 -2.46 -4.37 -16.59
N GLU A 60 -3.15 -5.15 -17.42
CA GLU A 60 -4.47 -5.73 -17.09
C GLU A 60 -4.41 -6.60 -15.82
N GLY A 61 -4.91 -6.07 -14.70
CA GLY A 61 -4.89 -6.75 -13.40
C GLY A 61 -3.58 -6.63 -12.61
N ILE A 62 -2.56 -5.97 -13.16
CA ILE A 62 -1.25 -5.73 -12.53
C ILE A 62 -1.15 -4.28 -12.07
N TRP A 63 -0.87 -4.10 -10.78
CA TRP A 63 -0.86 -2.80 -10.13
C TRP A 63 0.49 -2.53 -9.47
N LEU A 64 1.00 -1.32 -9.60
CA LEU A 64 2.13 -0.80 -8.84
C LEU A 64 1.63 -0.14 -7.58
N ALA A 65 2.17 -0.50 -6.42
CA ALA A 65 1.98 0.24 -5.17
C ALA A 65 3.19 1.12 -4.88
N SER A 66 2.94 2.38 -4.55
CA SER A 66 3.97 3.36 -4.22
C SER A 66 3.61 4.11 -2.93
N PHE A 67 4.63 4.36 -2.12
CA PHE A 67 4.54 5.19 -0.93
C PHE A 67 5.49 6.38 -1.08
N MET A 68 4.93 7.59 -1.07
CA MET A 68 5.63 8.83 -1.37
C MET A 68 6.33 8.78 -2.75
N HIS A 69 7.66 8.76 -2.76
CA HIS A 69 8.49 8.67 -3.96
C HIS A 69 9.09 7.27 -4.16
N TYR A 70 8.64 6.29 -3.36
CA TYR A 70 9.18 4.93 -3.38
C TYR A 70 8.15 3.95 -3.92
N ASP A 71 8.56 3.20 -4.94
CA ASP A 71 7.80 2.09 -5.47
C ASP A 71 8.01 0.88 -4.56
N LEU A 72 6.94 0.42 -3.90
CA LEU A 72 6.97 -0.74 -3.02
C LEU A 72 7.06 -2.04 -3.81
N GLY A 73 6.38 -2.10 -4.95
CA GLY A 73 6.34 -3.28 -5.79
C GLY A 73 5.02 -3.45 -6.53
N TYR A 74 4.98 -4.49 -7.35
CA TYR A 74 3.81 -4.85 -8.13
C TYR A 74 2.93 -5.82 -7.37
N PHE A 75 1.62 -5.76 -7.57
CA PHE A 75 0.69 -6.74 -7.04
C PHE A 75 -0.37 -7.07 -8.07
N ASP A 76 -0.72 -8.35 -8.13
CA ASP A 76 -1.80 -8.86 -8.96
C ASP A 76 -3.05 -9.07 -8.09
N LEU A 77 -4.21 -8.69 -8.63
CA LEU A 77 -5.51 -8.95 -8.03
C LEU A 77 -5.82 -10.45 -7.87
N GLU A 78 -5.24 -11.33 -8.67
CA GLU A 78 -5.39 -12.78 -8.55
C GLU A 78 -4.51 -13.35 -7.44
N GLN A 79 -3.22 -13.04 -7.47
CA GLN A 79 -2.22 -13.52 -6.50
C GLN A 79 -2.36 -12.88 -5.10
N LYS A 80 -2.91 -11.66 -5.01
CA LYS A 80 -3.16 -10.92 -3.75
C LYS A 80 -1.93 -10.69 -2.87
N THR A 81 -0.75 -10.82 -3.45
CA THR A 81 0.54 -10.61 -2.81
C THR A 81 1.30 -9.53 -3.58
N LEU A 82 2.02 -8.70 -2.83
CA LEU A 82 2.94 -7.73 -3.41
C LEU A 82 4.27 -8.41 -3.69
N GLN A 83 4.71 -8.36 -4.94
CA GLN A 83 6.07 -8.67 -5.36
C GLN A 83 6.93 -7.42 -5.14
N PRO A 84 7.84 -7.44 -4.15
CA PRO A 84 8.67 -6.29 -3.86
C PRO A 84 9.52 -5.91 -5.06
N LEU A 85 9.59 -4.63 -5.37
CA LEU A 85 10.64 -4.12 -6.27
C LEU A 85 11.97 -4.12 -5.51
N ASP A 86 13.10 -4.11 -6.23
CA ASP A 86 14.44 -4.05 -5.63
C ASP A 86 14.48 -2.99 -4.53
N ASN A 87 14.65 -3.47 -3.29
CA ASN A 87 14.58 -2.61 -2.12
C ASN A 87 15.80 -1.67 -2.10
N PRO A 88 15.62 -0.33 -2.13
CA PRO A 88 16.75 0.59 -1.98
C PRO A 88 17.38 0.53 -0.57
N PHE A 89 16.66 -0.04 0.41
CA PHE A 89 17.19 -0.40 1.73
C PHE A 89 17.73 -1.85 1.76
N GLY A 90 18.08 -2.40 0.60
CA GLY A 90 18.43 -3.80 0.40
C GLY A 90 19.44 -4.32 1.42
N THR A 91 19.42 -5.65 1.58
CA THR A 91 20.23 -6.50 2.46
C THR A 91 21.74 -6.23 2.35
N ARG A 92 22.23 -5.08 2.84
CA ARG A 92 23.62 -4.88 3.28
C ARG A 92 23.76 -5.22 4.76
N LEU A 93 23.06 -6.26 5.21
CA LEU A 93 23.50 -6.97 6.40
C LEU A 93 24.60 -7.91 5.95
N SER A 94 25.83 -7.38 5.91
CA SER A 94 27.00 -8.24 6.08
C SER A 94 26.75 -9.09 7.34
N PRO A 95 27.04 -10.41 7.32
CA PRO A 95 26.98 -11.19 8.54
C PRO A 95 27.82 -10.46 9.59
N MET A 96 27.22 -10.12 10.74
CA MET A 96 28.01 -9.64 11.88
C MET A 96 29.02 -10.75 12.19
N SER A 97 30.30 -10.42 12.05
CA SER A 97 31.40 -11.28 12.48
C SER A 97 31.45 -11.39 14.00
#